data_AF-A0A941BLW2-F1
#
_entry.id   AF-A0A941BLW2-F1
#
_cell.length_a   1.000
_cell.length_b   1.000
_cell.length_c   1.000
_cell.angle_alpha   90.00
_cell.angle_beta   90.00
_cell.angle_gamma   90.00
#
_symmetry.space_group_name_H-M   'P 1'
#
loop_
_entity.id
_entity.type
_entity.pdbx_description
1 polymer ?
#
loop_
_entity_poly.entity_id
_entity_poly.type
_entity_poly.pdbx_seq_one_letter_code
_entity_poly.pdbx_strand_id
1 'polypeptide(L)'
;MFRCFAWPAVGLVAVLAAGGALAATPVAYVAERGHGRSEALLVELRSGGTRASVVSDLGRGQGGVSSIGGFQVITLDVPVQTEYDGVGDCDGLPARIRRETQQIGTRVRSGKPGKGLSEMSYAGTDTILDGCDAGKVVSWGGFVADQGIPMVHRSLASTASLSDLVPGVSLAGLSAAPGSVVPGNQVGMVLPVEVVSFGSGQLSFATTGVTLPYAISADGWLSFALPAGGQRGYLRLTTADSRGMEQWMSADMSGGVPQAVWSQAVIKPVGGAAWGTGSANARIWESAIFEKSMNPFYFHLYRDGTGERVQRFLSDGTEQRSPLSAWYLDGDNLVTERTAGSQLRRRVWQPIAINGKAIGVLEAETYYFADGSSINVIPQRVNAYIDEGKAVKPAAAQVRRAAAQSARSSSPGRSLSR
;
A
#
# COMPACT_ATOMS: atom_id res chain seq x y z
N MET A 1 78.91 28.89 38.14
CA MET A 1 77.83 29.09 37.14
C MET A 1 77.23 27.74 36.81
N PHE A 2 76.15 27.36 37.51
CA PHE A 2 75.35 26.17 37.19
C PHE A 2 74.04 26.64 36.56
N ARG A 3 73.74 26.19 35.33
CA ARG A 3 72.47 26.47 34.65
C ARG A 3 71.49 25.34 34.96
N CYS A 4 70.40 25.68 35.65
CA CYS A 4 69.21 24.85 35.77
C CYS A 4 68.42 24.89 34.46
N PHE A 5 68.07 23.72 33.92
CA PHE A 5 67.07 23.57 32.86
C PHE A 5 65.70 23.35 33.51
N ALA A 6 64.76 24.27 33.27
CA ALA A 6 63.34 24.09 33.59
C ALA A 6 62.62 23.57 32.34
N TRP A 7 61.86 22.49 32.49
CA TRP A 7 60.92 21.99 31.48
C TRP A 7 59.60 22.78 31.55
N PRO A 8 58.95 23.12 30.42
CA PRO A 8 57.58 23.60 30.46
C PRO A 8 56.59 22.41 30.50
N ALA A 9 55.66 22.46 31.45
CA ALA A 9 54.51 21.57 31.50
C ALA A 9 53.55 21.92 30.36
N VAL A 10 53.32 20.96 29.45
CA VAL A 10 52.27 21.06 28.43
C VAL A 10 50.94 20.77 29.10
N GLY A 11 50.14 21.81 29.30
CA GLY A 11 48.76 21.69 29.76
C GLY A 11 47.89 21.06 28.67
N LEU A 12 47.43 19.84 28.91
CA LEU A 12 46.46 19.16 28.05
C LEU A 12 45.08 19.79 28.32
N VAL A 13 44.64 20.70 27.44
CA VAL A 13 43.24 21.15 27.42
C VAL A 13 42.42 20.00 26.83
N ALA A 14 41.78 19.22 27.69
CA ALA A 14 40.77 18.26 27.29
C ALA A 14 39.56 19.02 26.75
N VAL A 15 39.45 19.14 25.42
CA VAL A 15 38.21 19.53 24.77
C VAL A 15 37.23 18.38 24.98
N LEU A 16 36.37 18.51 25.98
CA LEU A 16 35.14 17.73 26.07
C LEU A 16 34.30 18.08 24.84
N ALA A 17 34.43 17.27 23.79
CA ALA A 17 33.46 17.23 22.71
C ALA A 17 32.14 16.82 23.36
N ALA A 18 31.27 17.79 23.62
CA ALA A 18 29.88 17.55 23.89
C ALA A 18 29.35 16.76 22.69
N GLY A 19 29.19 15.45 22.88
CA GLY A 19 28.50 14.60 21.93
C GLY A 19 27.08 15.10 21.84
N GLY A 20 26.83 16.04 20.92
CA GLY A 20 25.49 16.39 20.51
C GLY A 20 24.84 15.10 20.06
N ALA A 21 23.88 14.61 20.83
CA ALA A 21 23.01 13.54 20.37
C ALA A 21 22.40 14.02 19.06
N LEU A 22 22.88 13.49 17.93
CA LEU A 22 22.26 13.72 16.63
C LEU A 22 20.78 13.40 16.83
N ALA A 23 19.94 14.42 16.71
CA ALA A 23 18.50 14.26 16.78
C ALA A 23 18.12 13.19 15.75
N ALA A 24 17.59 12.08 16.23
CA ALA A 24 17.31 10.94 15.36
C ALA A 24 16.26 11.36 14.34
N THR A 25 16.67 11.36 13.06
CA THR A 25 15.74 11.68 11.99
C THR A 25 14.85 10.45 11.74
N PRO A 26 13.52 10.58 11.79
CA PRO A 26 12.64 9.45 11.50
C PRO A 26 12.86 8.92 10.08
N VAL A 27 12.60 7.62 9.91
CA VAL A 27 12.64 6.92 8.62
C VAL A 27 11.25 6.39 8.32
N ALA A 28 10.69 6.82 7.20
CA ALA A 28 9.47 6.31 6.64
C ALA A 28 9.77 5.08 5.78
N TYR A 29 9.01 4.02 5.96
CA TYR A 29 8.95 2.83 5.11
C TYR A 29 7.55 2.77 4.53
N VAL A 30 7.43 2.56 3.22
CA VAL A 30 6.15 2.39 2.53
C VAL A 30 6.24 1.22 1.57
N ALA A 31 5.20 0.41 1.49
CA ALA A 31 5.17 -0.77 0.62
C ALA A 31 5.56 -0.42 -0.81
N GLU A 32 6.50 -1.14 -1.39
CA GLU A 32 6.98 -0.86 -2.75
C GLU A 32 5.80 -0.91 -3.76
N ARG A 33 5.71 0.11 -4.63
CA ARG A 33 4.68 0.15 -5.67
C ARG A 33 4.75 -1.11 -6.53
N GLY A 34 3.59 -1.66 -6.87
CA GLY A 34 3.50 -2.90 -7.65
C GLY A 34 3.30 -4.16 -6.83
N HIS A 35 3.37 -4.11 -5.49
CA HIS A 35 3.21 -5.31 -4.66
C HIS A 35 1.79 -5.55 -4.13
N GLY A 36 0.82 -4.69 -4.44
CA GLY A 36 -0.58 -4.85 -4.02
C GLY A 36 -0.84 -4.52 -2.55
N ARG A 37 0.00 -3.68 -1.97
CA ARG A 37 0.17 -3.48 -0.52
C ARG A 37 0.06 -2.00 -0.17
N SER A 38 -0.57 -1.68 0.95
CA SER A 38 -0.77 -0.31 1.46
C SER A 38 -0.06 -0.06 2.79
N GLU A 39 0.74 -1.02 3.25
CA GLU A 39 1.43 -1.00 4.53
C GLU A 39 2.49 0.11 4.56
N ALA A 40 2.63 0.74 5.73
CA ALA A 40 3.66 1.74 5.99
C ALA A 40 4.11 1.69 7.45
N LEU A 41 5.33 2.19 7.67
CA LEU A 41 5.96 2.27 8.99
C LEU A 41 6.73 3.58 9.11
N LEU A 42 6.58 4.28 10.22
CA LEU A 42 7.43 5.42 10.58
C LEU A 42 8.23 5.04 11.81
N VAL A 43 9.55 5.01 11.71
CA VAL A 43 10.46 4.61 12.79
C VAL A 43 11.35 5.78 13.18
N GLU A 44 11.38 6.12 14.46
CA GLU A 44 12.32 7.07 15.04
C GLU A 44 13.15 6.33 16.09
N LEU A 45 14.45 6.13 15.82
CA LEU A 45 15.38 5.55 16.77
C LEU A 45 15.66 6.55 17.91
N ARG A 46 15.76 6.08 19.14
CA ARG A 46 15.97 6.90 20.33
C ARG A 46 17.04 6.26 21.21
N SER A 47 17.54 7.02 22.18
CA SER A 47 18.50 6.52 23.18
C SER A 47 19.72 5.83 22.54
N GLY A 48 20.33 6.49 21.55
CA GLY A 48 21.49 5.94 20.84
C GLY A 48 21.18 4.71 19.98
N GLY A 49 19.91 4.47 19.62
CA GLY A 49 19.48 3.34 18.79
C GLY A 49 19.03 2.11 19.57
N THR A 50 18.95 2.18 20.90
CA THR A 50 18.47 1.08 21.75
C THR A 50 16.95 1.05 21.93
N ARG A 51 16.28 2.15 21.59
CA ARG A 51 14.83 2.33 21.68
C ARG A 51 14.28 2.86 20.36
N ALA A 52 13.00 2.64 20.09
CA ALA A 52 12.33 3.23 18.94
C ALA A 52 10.93 3.70 19.30
N SER A 53 10.51 4.82 18.70
CA SER A 53 9.09 5.12 18.49
C SER A 53 8.70 4.60 17.13
N VAL A 54 7.53 3.97 17.04
CA VAL A 54 7.03 3.39 15.80
C VAL A 54 5.58 3.78 15.57
N VAL A 55 5.23 4.08 14.31
CA VAL A 55 3.86 4.27 13.86
C VAL A 55 3.63 3.34 12.67
N SER A 56 2.59 2.54 12.71
CA SER A 56 2.17 1.63 11.64
C SER A 56 0.70 1.86 11.31
N ASP A 57 0.13 1.06 10.42
CA ASP A 57 -1.31 1.00 10.19
C ASP A 57 -2.10 0.49 11.41
N LEU A 58 -1.43 -0.23 12.32
CA LEU A 58 -2.02 -0.74 13.56
C LEU A 58 -2.00 0.29 14.71
N GLY A 59 -1.31 1.42 14.51
CA GLY A 59 -1.23 2.48 15.50
C GLY A 59 0.21 2.84 15.89
N ARG A 60 0.32 3.61 16.98
CA ARG A 60 1.57 4.15 17.51
C ARG A 60 2.03 3.36 18.73
N GLY A 61 3.32 3.07 18.80
CA GLY A 61 3.95 2.36 19.91
C GLY A 61 5.39 2.77 20.14
N GLN A 62 6.00 2.16 21.16
CA GLN A 62 7.42 2.25 21.45
C GLN A 62 7.97 0.86 21.80
N GLY A 63 9.28 0.69 21.69
CA GLY A 63 9.88 -0.61 21.92
C GLY A 63 11.40 -0.59 22.06
N GLY A 64 11.93 -1.72 22.53
CA GLY A 64 13.35 -2.02 22.56
C GLY A 64 13.84 -2.46 21.18
N VAL A 65 15.03 -1.99 20.80
CA VAL A 65 15.64 -2.32 19.50
C VAL A 65 16.69 -3.40 19.69
N SER A 66 16.62 -4.43 18.85
CA SER A 66 17.57 -5.53 18.80
C SER A 66 17.89 -5.89 17.34
N SER A 67 18.70 -6.93 17.13
CA SER A 67 18.97 -7.44 15.78
C SER A 67 18.84 -8.95 15.70
N ILE A 68 18.15 -9.44 14.68
CA ILE A 68 17.89 -10.87 14.44
C ILE A 68 18.02 -11.12 12.94
N GLY A 69 18.93 -12.00 12.51
CA GLY A 69 19.03 -12.39 11.10
C GLY A 69 19.24 -11.23 10.12
N GLY A 70 19.89 -10.14 10.56
CA GLY A 70 20.07 -8.91 9.77
C GLY A 70 18.88 -7.93 9.80
N PHE A 71 17.78 -8.29 10.46
CA PHE A 71 16.69 -7.35 10.77
C PHE A 71 17.05 -6.51 11.98
N GLN A 72 16.75 -5.22 11.92
CA GLN A 72 16.53 -4.40 13.09
C GLN A 72 15.12 -4.69 13.60
N VAL A 73 15.03 -5.31 14.78
CA VAL A 73 13.76 -5.75 15.38
C VAL A 73 13.39 -4.84 16.53
N ILE A 74 12.20 -4.27 16.46
CA ILE A 74 11.58 -3.46 17.50
C ILE A 74 10.60 -4.37 18.24
N THR A 75 10.92 -4.73 19.48
CA THR A 75 10.00 -5.41 20.39
C THR A 75 9.16 -4.36 21.10
N LEU A 76 7.85 -4.36 20.85
CA LEU A 76 6.93 -3.37 21.40
C LEU A 76 6.77 -3.55 22.91
N ASP A 77 6.74 -2.44 23.65
CA ASP A 77 6.50 -2.48 25.10
C ASP A 77 5.09 -2.95 25.43
N VAL A 78 4.14 -2.62 24.55
CA VAL A 78 2.74 -3.05 24.60
C VAL A 78 2.40 -3.66 23.23
N PRO A 79 2.05 -4.95 23.16
CA PRO A 79 1.61 -5.58 21.92
C PRO A 79 0.37 -4.89 21.35
N VAL A 80 0.31 -4.77 20.02
CA VAL A 80 -0.88 -4.23 19.36
C VAL A 80 -1.87 -5.36 19.09
N GLN A 81 -3.08 -5.23 19.60
CA GLN A 81 -4.12 -6.24 19.50
C GLN A 81 -5.10 -5.94 18.36
N THR A 82 -5.42 -6.96 17.56
CA THR A 82 -6.47 -6.92 16.55
C THR A 82 -7.27 -8.22 16.61
N GLU A 83 -8.60 -8.15 16.49
CA GLU A 83 -9.45 -9.33 16.37
C GLU A 83 -9.96 -9.47 14.93
N TYR A 84 -10.02 -10.71 14.43
CA TYR A 84 -10.56 -11.04 13.11
C TYR A 84 -11.14 -12.45 13.08
N ASP A 85 -11.98 -12.73 12.09
CA ASP A 85 -12.52 -14.07 11.85
C ASP A 85 -11.51 -14.91 11.06
N GLY A 86 -10.97 -15.94 11.70
CA GLY A 86 -10.06 -16.91 11.12
C GLY A 86 -10.77 -17.97 10.27
N VAL A 87 -9.97 -18.74 9.52
CA VAL A 87 -10.48 -19.84 8.71
C VAL A 87 -10.60 -21.09 9.60
N GLY A 88 -11.84 -21.52 9.85
CA GLY A 88 -12.18 -22.88 10.28
C GLY A 88 -11.78 -23.27 11.70
N ASP A 89 -12.78 -23.37 12.58
CA ASP A 89 -12.81 -24.27 13.73
C ASP A 89 -14.23 -24.85 13.88
N CYS A 90 -14.36 -26.09 14.32
CA CYS A 90 -15.62 -26.85 14.42
C CYS A 90 -16.46 -26.90 13.12
N ASP A 91 -16.28 -27.95 12.31
CA ASP A 91 -17.07 -28.21 11.09
C ASP A 91 -17.04 -27.10 10.01
N GLY A 92 -15.97 -26.30 9.99
CA GLY A 92 -15.74 -25.28 8.98
C GLY A 92 -16.37 -23.91 9.28
N LEU A 93 -16.84 -23.69 10.51
CA LEU A 93 -17.24 -22.35 10.95
C LEU A 93 -16.01 -21.48 11.21
N PRO A 94 -16.04 -20.17 10.92
CA PRO A 94 -14.94 -19.29 11.27
C PRO A 94 -14.83 -19.12 12.79
N ALA A 95 -13.62 -19.22 13.31
CA ALA A 95 -13.31 -18.91 14.72
C ALA A 95 -12.80 -17.48 14.83
N ARG A 96 -13.15 -16.79 15.92
CA ARG A 96 -12.61 -15.47 16.20
C ARG A 96 -11.21 -15.59 16.78
N ILE A 97 -10.26 -14.89 16.17
CA ILE A 97 -8.84 -14.90 16.54
C ILE A 97 -8.44 -13.52 17.04
N ARG A 98 -7.78 -13.47 18.19
CA ARG A 98 -7.04 -12.29 18.66
C ARG A 98 -5.58 -12.41 18.26
N ARG A 99 -5.14 -11.50 17.40
CA ARG A 99 -3.75 -11.32 17.03
C ARG A 99 -3.09 -10.25 17.86
N GLU A 100 -1.99 -10.61 18.49
CA GLU A 100 -1.10 -9.69 19.20
C GLU A 100 0.19 -9.52 18.40
N THR A 101 0.39 -8.34 17.82
CA THR A 101 1.65 -7.97 17.17
C THR A 101 2.62 -7.52 18.25
N GLN A 102 3.71 -8.27 18.44
CA GLN A 102 4.68 -8.03 19.50
C GLN A 102 5.97 -7.42 18.96
N GLN A 103 6.32 -7.74 17.71
CA GLN A 103 7.58 -7.32 17.11
C GLN A 103 7.39 -6.85 15.67
N ILE A 104 8.15 -5.83 15.31
CA ILE A 104 8.23 -5.27 13.95
C ILE A 104 9.70 -5.26 13.55
N GLY A 105 10.03 -5.86 12.42
CA GLY A 105 11.39 -5.96 11.91
C GLY A 105 11.55 -5.24 10.58
N THR A 106 12.65 -4.53 10.40
CA THR A 106 13.05 -3.99 9.09
C THR A 106 14.47 -4.44 8.75
N ARG A 107 14.71 -4.78 7.49
CA ARG A 107 16.05 -5.12 6.99
C ARG A 107 16.30 -4.40 5.68
N VAL A 108 17.43 -3.69 5.59
CA VAL A 108 17.83 -3.01 4.36
C VAL A 108 18.24 -4.06 3.33
N ARG A 109 17.59 -4.06 2.16
CA ARG A 109 17.98 -4.90 1.01
C ARG A 109 18.97 -4.18 0.10
N SER A 110 18.78 -2.88 -0.12
CA SER A 110 19.66 -2.08 -0.96
C SER A 110 19.57 -0.58 -0.63
N GLY A 111 20.59 0.18 -1.01
CA GLY A 111 20.64 1.63 -0.80
C GLY A 111 21.40 2.03 0.47
N LYS A 112 21.06 3.21 1.01
CA LYS A 112 21.70 3.82 2.18
C LYS A 112 20.71 3.92 3.36
N PRO A 113 21.18 4.11 4.61
CA PRO A 113 20.32 4.20 5.81
C PRO A 113 19.17 5.22 5.77
N GLY A 114 19.19 6.20 4.86
CA GLY A 114 18.09 7.16 4.66
C GLY A 114 17.38 7.07 3.30
N LYS A 115 17.80 6.18 2.40
CA LYS A 115 17.20 6.06 1.05
C LYS A 115 17.54 4.71 0.45
N GLY A 116 16.54 3.86 0.23
CA GLY A 116 16.75 2.59 -0.46
C GLY A 116 15.51 1.72 -0.52
N LEU A 117 15.76 0.42 -0.55
CA LEU A 117 14.77 -0.64 -0.41
C LEU A 117 15.06 -1.43 0.86
N SER A 118 13.99 -1.78 1.57
CA SER A 118 14.01 -2.63 2.74
C SER A 118 12.98 -3.74 2.61
N GLU A 119 13.04 -4.70 3.51
CA GLU A 119 11.95 -5.63 3.79
C GLU A 119 11.42 -5.37 5.19
N MET A 120 10.11 -5.57 5.37
CA MET A 120 9.43 -5.45 6.65
C MET A 120 8.73 -6.74 7.01
N SER A 121 8.87 -7.17 8.26
CA SER A 121 8.19 -8.35 8.79
C SER A 121 7.58 -8.06 10.15
N TYR A 122 6.51 -8.78 10.47
CA TYR A 122 5.87 -8.76 11.77
C TYR A 122 6.00 -10.13 12.44
N ALA A 123 5.99 -10.14 13.76
CA ALA A 123 5.89 -11.37 14.54
C ALA A 123 5.07 -11.16 15.81
N GLY A 124 4.43 -12.22 16.28
CA GLY A 124 3.61 -12.19 17.48
C GLY A 124 2.86 -13.50 17.71
N THR A 125 1.71 -13.40 18.37
CA THR A 125 0.87 -14.54 18.75
C THR A 125 -0.57 -14.35 18.31
N ASP A 126 -1.19 -15.44 17.87
CA ASP A 126 -2.62 -15.56 17.61
C ASP A 126 -3.23 -16.41 18.73
N THR A 127 -4.31 -15.92 19.35
CA THR A 127 -5.08 -16.62 20.38
C THR A 127 -6.49 -16.88 19.85
N ILE A 128 -6.89 -18.14 19.81
CA ILE A 128 -8.25 -18.53 19.39
C ILE A 128 -9.22 -18.23 20.54
N LEU A 129 -10.24 -17.40 20.29
CA LEU A 129 -11.13 -16.89 21.34
C LEU A 129 -12.38 -17.74 21.56
N ASP A 130 -12.81 -18.48 20.55
CA ASP A 130 -14.00 -19.33 20.55
C ASP A 130 -13.80 -20.54 19.64
N GLY A 131 -14.74 -21.49 19.68
CA GLY A 131 -14.62 -22.77 18.98
C GLY A 131 -13.98 -23.88 19.81
N CYS A 132 -13.56 -24.94 19.12
CA CYS A 132 -13.05 -26.19 19.68
C CYS A 132 -11.60 -26.05 20.13
N ASP A 133 -10.84 -25.14 19.50
CA ASP A 133 -9.47 -24.76 19.83
C ASP A 133 -9.41 -23.50 20.73
N ALA A 134 -10.52 -23.07 21.33
CA ALA A 134 -10.55 -21.90 22.20
C ALA A 134 -9.46 -21.94 23.30
N GLY A 135 -8.72 -20.84 23.43
CA GLY A 135 -7.59 -20.70 24.35
C GLY A 135 -6.24 -21.14 23.78
N LYS A 136 -6.21 -21.77 22.59
CA LYS A 136 -4.96 -22.13 21.91
C LYS A 136 -4.22 -20.87 21.46
N VAL A 137 -2.92 -20.84 21.77
CA VAL A 137 -2.00 -19.76 21.39
C VAL A 137 -0.98 -20.30 20.41
N VAL A 138 -0.83 -19.63 19.27
CA VAL A 138 0.09 -20.01 18.19
C VAL A 138 0.93 -18.80 17.79
N SER A 139 2.25 -18.99 17.65
CA SER A 139 3.12 -17.96 17.11
C SER A 139 2.84 -17.77 15.62
N TRP A 140 2.87 -16.52 15.15
CA TRP A 140 2.79 -16.20 13.73
C TRP A 140 3.90 -15.23 13.33
N GLY A 141 4.20 -15.22 12.03
CA GLY A 141 5.23 -14.37 11.46
C GLY A 141 6.65 -14.83 11.83
N GLY A 142 7.61 -13.93 11.63
CA GLY A 142 9.02 -14.22 11.84
C GLY A 142 9.95 -13.35 10.99
N PHE A 143 11.24 -13.40 11.32
CA PHE A 143 12.28 -12.61 10.65
C PHE A 143 13.12 -13.49 9.75
N VAL A 144 12.50 -13.94 8.66
CA VAL A 144 13.14 -14.73 7.61
C VAL A 144 13.46 -13.82 6.43
N ALA A 145 14.72 -13.84 6.01
CA ALA A 145 15.20 -13.11 4.86
C ALA A 145 14.35 -13.40 3.61
N ASP A 146 14.04 -12.36 2.84
CA ASP A 146 13.37 -12.43 1.54
C ASP A 146 11.92 -12.93 1.58
N GLN A 147 11.34 -13.04 2.79
CA GLN A 147 9.92 -13.36 3.01
C GLN A 147 9.12 -12.15 3.53
N GLY A 148 9.79 -11.03 3.79
CA GLY A 148 9.15 -9.79 4.26
C GLY A 148 8.43 -9.02 3.14
N ILE A 149 7.65 -8.04 3.54
CA ILE A 149 6.99 -7.08 2.65
C ILE A 149 8.07 -6.15 2.07
N PRO A 150 8.22 -6.05 0.73
CA PRO A 150 9.15 -5.11 0.12
C PRO A 150 8.72 -3.67 0.39
N MET A 151 9.63 -2.86 0.92
CA MET A 151 9.40 -1.47 1.29
C MET A 151 10.39 -0.54 0.59
N VAL A 152 9.94 0.64 0.21
CA VAL A 152 10.80 1.79 -0.05
C VAL A 152 11.00 2.52 1.27
N HIS A 153 12.26 2.77 1.66
CA HIS A 153 12.55 3.56 2.87
C HIS A 153 13.17 4.92 2.55
N ARG A 154 12.76 5.96 3.29
CA ARG A 154 13.19 7.34 3.14
C ARG A 154 13.32 8.02 4.50
N SER A 155 14.46 8.65 4.75
CA SER A 155 14.64 9.55 5.88
C SER A 155 13.84 10.82 5.65
N LEU A 156 13.18 11.32 6.70
CA LEU A 156 12.41 12.56 6.66
C LEU A 156 13.26 13.80 6.31
N ALA A 157 14.58 13.75 6.52
CA ALA A 157 15.50 14.80 6.07
C ALA A 157 15.77 14.79 4.55
N SER A 158 15.22 13.82 3.81
CA SER A 158 15.51 13.61 2.38
C SER A 158 14.25 13.34 1.55
N THR A 159 13.10 13.82 2.02
CA THR A 159 11.82 13.72 1.32
C THR A 159 11.80 14.61 0.08
N ALA A 160 10.87 14.32 -0.84
CA ALA A 160 10.69 15.16 -2.01
C ALA A 160 9.99 16.47 -1.60
N SER A 161 10.45 17.59 -2.16
CA SER A 161 9.89 18.92 -1.88
C SER A 161 8.39 18.98 -2.17
N LEU A 162 7.65 19.81 -1.43
CA LEU A 162 6.25 20.18 -1.72
C LEU A 162 6.15 21.56 -2.41
N SER A 163 7.27 22.17 -2.79
CA SER A 163 7.34 23.53 -3.35
C SER A 163 6.60 23.70 -4.67
N ASP A 164 6.30 22.61 -5.36
CA ASP A 164 5.51 22.57 -6.59
C ASP A 164 4.00 22.48 -6.32
N LEU A 165 3.55 22.43 -5.06
CA LEU A 165 2.14 22.43 -4.67
C LEU A 165 1.68 23.87 -4.39
N VAL A 166 1.60 24.64 -5.47
CA VAL A 166 1.18 26.05 -5.47
C VAL A 166 -0.29 26.19 -5.89
N PRO A 167 -0.94 27.34 -5.65
CA PRO A 167 -2.30 27.57 -6.12
C PRO A 167 -2.46 27.28 -7.62
N GLY A 168 -3.51 26.55 -7.97
CA GLY A 168 -3.81 26.10 -9.34
C GLY A 168 -3.34 24.67 -9.66
N VAL A 169 -2.52 24.05 -8.81
CA VAL A 169 -2.09 22.65 -8.97
C VAL A 169 -3.17 21.70 -8.47
N SER A 170 -3.35 20.56 -9.14
CA SER A 170 -4.21 19.48 -8.67
C SER A 170 -3.42 18.20 -8.39
N LEU A 171 -3.88 17.42 -7.41
CA LEU A 171 -3.37 16.09 -7.04
C LEU A 171 -4.53 15.10 -6.91
N ALA A 172 -4.40 13.92 -7.47
CA ALA A 172 -5.25 12.78 -7.17
C ALA A 172 -4.57 11.89 -6.12
N GLY A 173 -5.28 11.49 -5.08
CA GLY A 173 -4.75 10.60 -4.03
C GLY A 173 -4.89 11.10 -2.60
N LEU A 174 -5.58 12.23 -2.38
CA LEU A 174 -5.88 12.77 -1.06
C LEU A 174 -7.33 12.49 -0.68
N SER A 175 -7.61 12.40 0.62
CA SER A 175 -8.94 12.07 1.14
C SER A 175 -9.32 12.97 2.32
N ALA A 176 -10.53 13.52 2.26
CA ALA A 176 -11.18 14.21 3.37
C ALA A 176 -12.16 13.30 4.13
N ALA A 177 -12.22 12.02 3.79
CA ALA A 177 -13.07 11.07 4.50
C ALA A 177 -12.50 10.78 5.90
N PRO A 178 -13.38 10.58 6.91
CA PRO A 178 -12.94 10.08 8.20
C PRO A 178 -12.22 8.74 8.00
N GLY A 179 -11.12 8.55 8.74
CA GLY A 179 -10.45 7.25 8.79
C GLY A 179 -11.40 6.22 9.38
N SER A 180 -11.92 5.31 8.55
CA SER A 180 -12.66 4.16 9.08
C SER A 180 -11.61 3.12 9.46
N VAL A 181 -11.09 3.19 10.69
CA VAL A 181 -10.43 2.03 11.30
C VAL A 181 -11.49 0.96 11.43
N VAL A 182 -11.54 0.01 10.49
CA VAL A 182 -12.31 -1.23 10.67
C VAL A 182 -11.29 -2.28 11.11
N PRO A 183 -11.22 -2.61 12.41
CA PRO A 183 -10.40 -3.71 12.87
C PRO A 183 -10.81 -4.99 12.14
N GLY A 184 -9.85 -5.74 11.61
CA GLY A 184 -10.05 -7.12 11.18
C GLY A 184 -10.34 -7.38 9.69
N ASN A 185 -10.43 -6.37 8.81
CA ASN A 185 -10.62 -6.62 7.38
C ASN A 185 -9.30 -6.60 6.60
N GLN A 186 -8.90 -7.74 6.03
CA GLN A 186 -7.61 -7.96 5.35
C GLN A 186 -7.43 -7.22 4.01
N VAL A 187 -8.39 -6.38 3.62
CA VAL A 187 -8.19 -5.44 2.53
C VAL A 187 -7.83 -4.11 3.18
N GLY A 188 -6.52 -3.80 3.20
CA GLY A 188 -5.97 -2.57 3.76
C GLY A 188 -6.88 -1.38 3.47
N MET A 189 -7.12 -0.58 4.49
CA MET A 189 -8.06 0.52 4.43
C MET A 189 -7.58 1.52 3.38
N VAL A 190 -8.19 1.46 2.19
CA VAL A 190 -7.99 2.48 1.18
C VAL A 190 -9.06 3.52 1.41
N LEU A 191 -8.67 4.65 1.97
CA LEU A 191 -9.55 5.80 2.08
C LEU A 191 -10.01 6.19 0.68
N PRO A 192 -11.30 6.54 0.47
CA PRO A 192 -11.73 7.04 -0.83
C PRO A 192 -10.97 8.33 -1.14
N VAL A 193 -10.12 8.28 -2.16
CA VAL A 193 -9.30 9.42 -2.57
C VAL A 193 -9.94 10.16 -3.73
N GLU A 194 -9.65 11.44 -3.83
CA GLU A 194 -10.23 12.35 -4.83
C GLU A 194 -9.13 13.13 -5.56
N VAL A 195 -9.55 13.84 -6.61
CA VAL A 195 -8.77 14.97 -7.13
C VAL A 195 -8.96 16.15 -6.18
N VAL A 196 -7.85 16.74 -5.78
CA VAL A 196 -7.79 17.89 -4.88
C VAL A 196 -7.06 19.02 -5.59
N SER A 197 -7.67 20.21 -5.60
CA SER A 197 -7.07 21.42 -6.15
C SER A 197 -6.51 22.30 -5.02
N PHE A 198 -5.29 22.78 -5.22
CA PHE A 198 -4.60 23.68 -4.30
C PHE A 198 -5.04 25.12 -4.60
N GLY A 199 -5.57 25.79 -3.57
CA GLY A 199 -5.79 27.23 -3.54
C GLY A 199 -4.76 27.93 -2.66
N SER A 200 -4.97 29.22 -2.40
CA SER A 200 -4.13 30.00 -1.48
C SER A 200 -4.37 29.56 -0.02
N GLY A 201 -3.64 28.53 0.44
CA GLY A 201 -3.74 27.98 1.79
C GLY A 201 -4.94 27.04 2.03
N GLN A 202 -5.61 26.62 0.97
CA GLN A 202 -6.78 25.74 1.01
C GLN A 202 -6.67 24.61 -0.01
N LEU A 203 -7.35 23.49 0.29
CA LEU A 203 -7.51 22.33 -0.58
C LEU A 203 -8.99 22.16 -0.88
N SER A 204 -9.36 22.07 -2.15
CA SER A 204 -10.73 21.81 -2.59
C SER A 204 -10.84 20.39 -3.16
N PHE A 205 -11.70 19.58 -2.57
CA PHE A 205 -11.92 18.18 -2.91
C PHE A 205 -13.03 18.07 -3.96
N ALA A 206 -12.72 17.51 -5.12
CA ALA A 206 -13.59 17.58 -6.30
C ALA A 206 -14.89 16.79 -6.18
N THR A 207 -14.87 15.61 -5.54
CA THR A 207 -16.04 14.73 -5.45
C THR A 207 -16.94 15.15 -4.28
N THR A 208 -16.35 15.46 -3.12
CA THR A 208 -17.12 15.86 -1.93
C THR A 208 -17.49 17.34 -1.91
N GLY A 209 -16.82 18.19 -2.71
CA GLY A 209 -16.99 19.64 -2.70
C GLY A 209 -16.44 20.33 -1.44
N VAL A 210 -15.82 19.57 -0.53
CA VAL A 210 -15.29 20.09 0.73
C VAL A 210 -14.05 20.93 0.44
N THR A 211 -13.93 22.08 1.12
CA THR A 211 -12.71 22.89 1.09
C THR A 211 -12.13 23.03 2.49
N LEU A 212 -10.86 22.69 2.66
CA LEU A 212 -10.18 22.64 3.95
C LEU A 212 -8.91 23.51 3.93
N PRO A 213 -8.63 24.29 4.99
CA PRO A 213 -7.32 24.91 5.13
C PRO A 213 -6.26 23.81 5.33
N TYR A 214 -5.08 24.01 4.76
CA TYR A 214 -3.95 23.11 4.97
C TYR A 214 -2.74 23.86 5.53
N ALA A 215 -1.88 23.11 6.22
CA ALA A 215 -0.58 23.56 6.68
C ALA A 215 0.50 22.61 6.18
N ILE A 216 1.69 23.14 5.94
CA ILE A 216 2.91 22.35 5.72
C ILE A 216 3.81 22.56 6.92
N SER A 217 4.10 21.48 7.65
CA SER A 217 4.99 21.51 8.81
C SER A 217 6.46 21.57 8.40
N ALA A 218 7.34 21.92 9.35
CA ALA A 218 8.78 22.02 9.10
C ALA A 218 9.43 20.67 8.70
N ASP A 219 8.85 19.56 9.15
CA ASP A 219 9.23 18.19 8.78
C ASP A 219 8.54 17.69 7.49
N GLY A 220 7.82 18.57 6.79
CA GLY A 220 7.34 18.35 5.42
C GLY A 220 5.97 17.67 5.32
N TRP A 221 5.20 17.58 6.42
CA TRP A 221 3.83 17.07 6.35
C TRP A 221 2.89 18.14 5.84
N LEU A 222 2.19 17.83 4.75
CA LEU A 222 0.96 18.52 4.39
C LEU A 222 -0.16 17.96 5.28
N SER A 223 -0.89 18.81 5.99
CA SER A 223 -1.95 18.37 6.89
C SER A 223 -3.15 19.31 6.92
N PHE A 224 -4.31 18.76 7.26
CA PHE A 224 -5.57 19.50 7.37
C PHE A 224 -6.52 18.82 8.37
N ALA A 225 -7.39 19.61 8.98
CA ALA A 225 -8.43 19.11 9.89
C ALA A 225 -9.60 18.51 9.11
N LEU A 226 -10.12 17.38 9.57
CA LEU A 226 -11.26 16.71 8.94
C LEU A 226 -12.60 17.26 9.49
N PRO A 227 -13.66 17.37 8.66
CA PRO A 227 -14.96 17.88 9.10
C PRO A 227 -15.58 17.09 10.26
N ALA A 228 -15.37 15.78 10.30
CA ALA A 228 -15.87 14.88 11.34
C ALA A 228 -14.98 14.85 12.61
N GLY A 229 -13.96 15.70 12.68
CA GLY A 229 -12.93 15.67 13.72
C GLY A 229 -11.70 14.85 13.34
N GLY A 230 -10.58 15.16 14.00
CA GLY A 230 -9.26 14.60 13.68
C GLY A 230 -8.50 15.39 12.61
N GLN A 231 -7.28 14.95 12.32
CA GLN A 231 -6.40 15.56 11.31
C GLN A 231 -5.88 14.48 10.37
N ARG A 232 -5.76 14.84 9.08
CA ARG A 232 -5.13 14.02 8.06
C ARG A 232 -3.78 14.62 7.69
N GLY A 233 -2.77 13.76 7.57
CA GLY A 233 -1.43 14.13 7.14
C GLY A 233 -1.00 13.38 5.88
N TYR A 234 -0.15 14.02 5.08
CA TYR A 234 0.48 13.48 3.89
C TYR A 234 1.95 13.91 3.81
N LEU A 235 2.84 12.94 3.61
CA LEU A 235 4.28 13.15 3.45
C LEU A 235 4.73 12.61 2.09
N ARG A 236 5.27 13.48 1.24
CA ARG A 236 5.75 13.10 -0.11
C ARG A 236 7.14 12.46 -0.02
N LEU A 237 7.23 11.16 -0.35
CA LEU A 237 8.46 10.40 -0.17
C LEU A 237 9.30 10.31 -1.45
N THR A 238 8.65 10.35 -2.62
CA THR A 238 9.31 10.20 -3.92
C THR A 238 8.71 11.14 -4.95
N THR A 239 9.51 11.49 -5.96
CA THR A 239 9.03 12.12 -7.19
C THR A 239 8.28 11.11 -8.07
N ALA A 240 7.59 11.61 -9.08
CA ALA A 240 6.87 10.78 -10.03
C ALA A 240 7.83 9.82 -10.75
N ASP A 241 7.38 8.57 -11.00
CA ASP A 241 8.06 7.65 -11.90
C ASP A 241 7.57 7.78 -13.34
N SER A 242 8.00 6.88 -14.23
CA SER A 242 7.62 6.86 -15.65
C SER A 242 6.13 6.73 -15.92
N ARG A 243 5.32 6.32 -14.92
CA ARG A 243 3.86 6.25 -15.02
C ARG A 243 3.18 7.52 -14.52
N GLY A 244 3.95 8.51 -14.06
CA GLY A 244 3.47 9.72 -13.40
C GLY A 244 3.04 9.50 -11.94
N MET A 245 3.33 8.33 -11.37
CA MET A 245 2.94 7.99 -10.00
C MET A 245 3.99 8.43 -9.00
N GLU A 246 3.56 9.14 -7.98
CA GLU A 246 4.31 9.48 -6.77
C GLU A 246 3.94 8.53 -5.64
N GLN A 247 4.88 8.34 -4.71
CA GLN A 247 4.66 7.54 -3.52
C GLN A 247 4.77 8.43 -2.30
N TRP A 248 3.70 8.42 -1.52
CA TRP A 248 3.49 9.24 -0.34
C TRP A 248 3.17 8.33 0.84
N MET A 249 3.30 8.88 2.05
CA MET A 249 2.74 8.29 3.26
C MET A 249 1.54 9.15 3.68
N SER A 250 0.39 8.52 3.91
CA SER A 250 -0.75 9.17 4.56
C SER A 250 -0.75 8.83 6.05
N ALA A 251 -1.33 9.70 6.87
CA ALA A 251 -1.42 9.50 8.30
C ALA A 251 -2.74 10.02 8.86
N ASP A 252 -3.29 9.28 9.84
CA ASP A 252 -4.20 9.88 10.82
C ASP A 252 -3.36 10.58 11.88
N MET A 253 -3.73 11.81 12.21
CA MET A 253 -2.97 12.68 13.10
C MET A 253 -3.81 13.14 14.30
N SER A 254 -3.14 13.30 15.43
CA SER A 254 -3.66 13.95 16.63
C SER A 254 -2.65 14.98 17.10
N GLY A 255 -3.05 16.26 17.17
CA GLY A 255 -2.18 17.36 17.55
C GLY A 255 -0.93 17.50 16.67
N GLY A 256 -1.04 17.26 15.36
CA GLY A 256 0.11 17.28 14.43
C GLY A 256 1.00 16.05 14.49
N VAL A 257 0.66 15.05 15.30
CA VAL A 257 1.47 13.85 15.51
C VAL A 257 0.81 12.63 14.86
N PRO A 258 1.51 11.88 13.99
CA PRO A 258 0.99 10.65 13.39
C PRO A 258 0.62 9.59 14.43
N GLN A 259 -0.59 9.03 14.27
CA GLN A 259 -1.17 7.97 15.09
C GLN A 259 -1.25 6.64 14.34
N ALA A 260 -1.55 6.69 13.04
CA ALA A 260 -1.51 5.54 12.14
C ALA A 260 -1.05 6.00 10.75
N VAL A 261 -0.40 5.14 9.97
CA VAL A 261 0.19 5.49 8.67
C VAL A 261 -0.07 4.45 7.59
N TRP A 262 -0.20 4.89 6.33
CA TRP A 262 -0.39 4.02 5.16
C TRP A 262 0.43 4.50 3.96
N SER A 263 0.74 3.59 3.05
CA SER A 263 1.32 3.89 1.74
C SER A 263 0.22 4.45 0.83
N GLN A 264 0.50 5.59 0.19
CA GLN A 264 -0.43 6.29 -0.67
C GLN A 264 0.19 6.53 -2.05
N ALA A 265 -0.54 6.14 -3.10
CA ALA A 265 -0.21 6.54 -4.46
C ALA A 265 -0.85 7.90 -4.77
N VAL A 266 -0.08 8.79 -5.41
CA VAL A 266 -0.53 10.11 -5.84
C VAL A 266 -0.17 10.33 -7.31
N ILE A 267 -1.06 10.93 -8.08
CA ILE A 267 -0.80 11.32 -9.49
C ILE A 267 -1.21 12.78 -9.65
N LYS A 268 -0.41 13.55 -10.39
CA LYS A 268 -0.81 14.88 -10.85
C LYS A 268 -1.73 14.73 -12.07
N PRO A 269 -3.00 15.16 -12.02
CA PRO A 269 -3.85 15.09 -13.18
C PRO A 269 -3.33 15.94 -14.33
N VAL A 270 -3.56 15.48 -15.56
CA VAL A 270 -3.24 16.17 -16.81
C VAL A 270 -4.56 16.50 -17.51
N GLY A 271 -4.77 17.77 -17.85
CA GLY A 271 -5.99 18.20 -18.53
C GLY A 271 -6.20 17.45 -19.85
N GLY A 272 -7.43 16.99 -20.09
CA GLY A 272 -7.80 16.25 -21.30
C GLY A 272 -7.39 14.76 -21.30
N ALA A 273 -6.96 14.20 -20.17
CA ALA A 273 -6.76 12.76 -20.06
C ALA A 273 -8.08 12.02 -20.33
N ALA A 274 -8.09 11.17 -21.36
CA ALA A 274 -9.25 10.39 -21.78
C ALA A 274 -8.81 9.06 -22.38
N TRP A 275 -9.67 8.04 -22.32
CA TRP A 275 -9.40 6.74 -22.95
C TRP A 275 -9.49 6.81 -24.49
N GLY A 276 -10.04 7.86 -25.09
CA GLY A 276 -10.23 7.95 -26.54
C GLY A 276 -11.43 7.11 -27.00
N THR A 277 -11.28 6.28 -28.04
CA THR A 277 -12.39 5.46 -28.58
C THR A 277 -12.38 4.04 -28.04
N GLY A 278 -13.55 3.39 -27.93
CA GLY A 278 -13.64 2.00 -27.46
C GLY A 278 -12.67 1.07 -28.22
N SER A 279 -12.68 1.12 -29.55
CA SER A 279 -11.81 0.25 -30.37
C SER A 279 -10.30 0.40 -30.10
N ALA A 280 -9.84 1.57 -29.65
CA ALA A 280 -8.45 1.82 -29.28
C ALA A 280 -8.08 1.15 -27.94
N ASN A 281 -9.06 0.99 -27.05
CA ASN A 281 -8.92 0.43 -25.70
C ASN A 281 -9.13 -1.08 -25.61
N ALA A 282 -9.41 -1.74 -26.73
CA ALA A 282 -9.42 -3.20 -26.83
C ALA A 282 -7.98 -3.76 -26.72
N ARG A 283 -7.45 -3.72 -25.50
CA ARG A 283 -6.05 -3.93 -25.13
C ARG A 283 -5.94 -4.82 -23.90
N ILE A 284 -4.72 -5.26 -23.63
CA ILE A 284 -4.33 -5.85 -22.36
C ILE A 284 -3.85 -4.72 -21.48
N TRP A 285 -4.52 -4.52 -20.35
CA TRP A 285 -4.19 -3.50 -19.36
C TRP A 285 -3.68 -4.16 -18.09
N GLU A 286 -2.40 -3.98 -17.75
CA GLU A 286 -1.82 -4.43 -16.49
C GLU A 286 -2.04 -3.39 -15.39
N SER A 287 -2.50 -3.82 -14.23
CA SER A 287 -2.66 -2.97 -13.05
C SER A 287 -1.30 -2.70 -12.40
N ALA A 288 -0.85 -1.45 -12.41
CA ALA A 288 0.41 -0.99 -11.80
C ALA A 288 0.48 -1.27 -10.29
N ILE A 289 -0.66 -1.36 -9.59
CA ILE A 289 -0.69 -1.77 -8.18
C ILE A 289 -0.10 -3.18 -7.95
N PHE A 290 -0.17 -4.09 -8.93
CA PHE A 290 0.22 -5.50 -8.79
C PHE A 290 1.38 -5.94 -9.71
N GLU A 291 1.96 -5.03 -10.49
CA GLU A 291 2.95 -5.34 -11.54
C GLU A 291 4.21 -6.08 -11.04
N LYS A 292 4.59 -5.90 -9.76
CA LYS A 292 5.76 -6.53 -9.12
C LYS A 292 5.38 -7.64 -8.15
N SER A 293 4.09 -7.88 -7.98
CA SER A 293 3.61 -8.92 -7.06
C SER A 293 3.84 -10.31 -7.66
N MET A 294 3.78 -11.33 -6.82
CA MET A 294 3.73 -12.73 -7.30
C MET A 294 2.44 -13.03 -8.07
N ASN A 295 1.44 -12.14 -7.98
CA ASN A 295 0.13 -12.32 -8.55
C ASN A 295 -0.29 -11.14 -9.46
N PRO A 296 0.46 -10.83 -10.53
CA PRO A 296 0.14 -9.68 -11.38
C PRO A 296 -1.25 -9.82 -12.01
N PHE A 297 -1.87 -8.66 -12.23
CA PHE A 297 -3.30 -8.58 -12.48
C PHE A 297 -3.61 -7.77 -13.74
N TYR A 298 -4.35 -8.36 -14.67
CA TYR A 298 -4.61 -7.84 -16.00
C TYR A 298 -6.10 -7.77 -16.32
N PHE A 299 -6.45 -6.86 -17.21
CA PHE A 299 -7.73 -6.84 -17.94
C PHE A 299 -7.47 -7.02 -19.43
N HIS A 300 -8.09 -8.02 -20.01
CA HIS A 300 -8.09 -8.25 -21.45
C HIS A 300 -9.42 -7.74 -22.00
N LEU A 301 -9.41 -6.60 -22.70
CA LEU A 301 -10.62 -5.99 -23.24
C LEU A 301 -10.73 -6.31 -24.74
N TYR A 302 -11.73 -7.09 -25.14
CA TYR A 302 -11.91 -7.52 -26.53
C TYR A 302 -12.79 -6.56 -27.31
N ARG A 303 -12.52 -6.40 -28.62
CA ARG A 303 -13.23 -5.46 -29.51
C ARG A 303 -14.76 -5.64 -29.57
N ASP A 304 -15.27 -6.80 -29.20
CA ASP A 304 -16.71 -7.10 -29.16
C ASP A 304 -17.40 -6.55 -27.91
N GLY A 305 -16.70 -5.79 -27.06
CA GLY A 305 -17.23 -5.27 -25.80
C GLY A 305 -17.21 -6.30 -24.66
N THR A 306 -16.68 -7.51 -24.87
CA THR A 306 -16.45 -8.51 -23.81
C THR A 306 -15.01 -8.50 -23.35
N GLY A 307 -14.68 -9.20 -22.28
CA GLY A 307 -13.30 -9.25 -21.80
C GLY A 307 -13.07 -10.29 -20.72
N GLU A 308 -11.89 -10.25 -20.12
CA GLU A 308 -11.52 -11.13 -18.99
C GLU A 308 -10.63 -10.37 -18.00
N ARG A 309 -10.82 -10.65 -16.72
CA ARG A 309 -9.83 -10.40 -15.66
C ARG A 309 -8.89 -11.60 -15.61
N VAL A 310 -7.58 -11.36 -15.60
CA VAL A 310 -6.58 -12.42 -15.52
C VAL A 310 -5.67 -12.11 -14.34
N GLN A 311 -5.66 -12.99 -13.35
CA GLN A 311 -4.66 -13.00 -12.29
C GLN A 311 -3.69 -14.14 -12.61
N ARG A 312 -2.41 -13.82 -12.79
CA ARG A 312 -1.38 -14.85 -12.99
C ARG A 312 -0.77 -15.20 -11.66
N PHE A 313 -0.52 -16.46 -11.36
CA PHE A 313 0.19 -16.90 -10.18
C PHE A 313 1.59 -17.33 -10.61
N LEU A 314 2.59 -16.47 -10.37
CA LEU A 314 3.95 -16.74 -10.82
C LEU A 314 4.61 -17.88 -10.02
N SER A 315 4.09 -18.19 -8.83
CA SER A 315 4.60 -19.25 -7.96
C SER A 315 4.42 -20.65 -8.55
N ASP A 316 3.33 -20.90 -9.26
CA ASP A 316 3.01 -22.21 -9.85
C ASP A 316 2.80 -22.14 -11.38
N GLY A 317 2.92 -20.95 -11.98
CA GLY A 317 2.76 -20.74 -13.41
C GLY A 317 1.32 -20.82 -13.90
N THR A 318 0.33 -20.71 -13.01
CA THR A 318 -1.09 -20.81 -13.35
C THR A 318 -1.74 -19.44 -13.58
N GLU A 319 -2.96 -19.44 -14.12
CA GLU A 319 -3.76 -18.23 -14.29
C GLU A 319 -5.21 -18.48 -13.83
N GLN A 320 -5.73 -17.56 -13.03
CA GLN A 320 -7.16 -17.46 -12.77
C GLN A 320 -7.77 -16.43 -13.72
N ARG A 321 -8.71 -16.88 -14.54
CA ARG A 321 -9.43 -16.06 -15.51
C ARG A 321 -10.88 -15.92 -15.08
N SER A 322 -11.42 -14.71 -15.15
CA SER A 322 -12.83 -14.43 -14.87
C SER A 322 -13.42 -13.57 -15.97
N PRO A 323 -14.53 -13.98 -16.61
CA PRO A 323 -15.10 -13.22 -17.72
C PRO A 323 -15.65 -11.87 -17.25
N LEU A 324 -15.55 -10.89 -18.15
CA LEU A 324 -16.29 -9.65 -18.10
C LEU A 324 -17.50 -9.80 -19.01
N SER A 325 -18.69 -9.48 -18.49
CA SER A 325 -19.92 -9.48 -19.26
C SER A 325 -19.94 -8.35 -20.27
N ALA A 326 -19.36 -7.20 -19.90
CA ALA A 326 -19.23 -6.05 -20.77
C ALA A 326 -18.03 -5.18 -20.37
N TRP A 327 -17.54 -4.40 -21.32
CA TRP A 327 -16.80 -3.17 -21.07
C TRP A 327 -17.17 -2.14 -22.13
N TYR A 328 -17.16 -0.87 -21.74
CA TYR A 328 -17.56 0.24 -22.60
C TYR A 328 -16.98 1.56 -22.08
N LEU A 329 -17.15 2.63 -22.85
CA LEU A 329 -16.86 3.99 -22.40
C LEU A 329 -18.15 4.67 -21.95
N ASP A 330 -18.13 5.26 -20.77
CA ASP A 330 -19.20 6.08 -20.21
C ASP A 330 -18.67 7.51 -20.01
N GLY A 331 -18.96 8.37 -20.97
CA GLY A 331 -18.24 9.63 -21.14
C GLY A 331 -16.74 9.37 -21.31
N ASP A 332 -15.92 9.98 -20.46
CA ASP A 332 -14.47 9.79 -20.44
C ASP A 332 -14.04 8.57 -19.63
N ASN A 333 -14.95 7.87 -18.94
CA ASN A 333 -14.59 6.74 -18.08
C ASN A 333 -14.58 5.42 -18.85
N LEU A 334 -13.65 4.53 -18.52
CA LEU A 334 -13.73 3.13 -18.95
C LEU A 334 -14.45 2.33 -17.86
N VAL A 335 -15.51 1.64 -18.27
CA VAL A 335 -16.33 0.82 -17.37
C VAL A 335 -16.17 -0.64 -17.73
N THR A 336 -15.98 -1.50 -16.74
CA THR A 336 -16.04 -2.96 -16.89
C THR A 336 -17.13 -3.53 -15.99
N GLU A 337 -17.84 -4.53 -16.49
CA GLU A 337 -18.90 -5.22 -15.79
C GLU A 337 -18.64 -6.72 -15.76
N ARG A 338 -18.98 -7.35 -14.64
CA ARG A 338 -18.95 -8.79 -14.51
C ARG A 338 -20.00 -9.29 -13.54
N THR A 339 -20.48 -10.49 -13.78
CA THR A 339 -21.29 -11.22 -12.81
C THR A 339 -20.38 -12.03 -11.89
N ALA A 340 -20.57 -11.91 -10.59
CA ALA A 340 -19.97 -12.77 -9.58
C ALA A 340 -21.12 -13.42 -8.81
N GLY A 341 -21.38 -14.72 -9.01
CA GLY A 341 -22.60 -15.33 -8.47
C GLY A 341 -23.86 -14.72 -9.06
N SER A 342 -24.74 -14.15 -8.22
CA SER A 342 -25.93 -13.41 -8.66
C SER A 342 -25.74 -11.89 -8.70
N GLN A 343 -24.55 -11.39 -8.34
CA GLN A 343 -24.30 -9.96 -8.19
C GLN A 343 -23.59 -9.38 -9.41
N LEU A 344 -23.96 -8.15 -9.78
CA LEU A 344 -23.24 -7.35 -10.77
C LEU A 344 -22.11 -6.59 -10.07
N ARG A 345 -20.89 -6.70 -10.58
CA ARG A 345 -19.78 -5.80 -10.23
C ARG A 345 -19.54 -4.85 -11.38
N ARG A 346 -19.51 -3.56 -11.08
CA ARG A 346 -19.09 -2.51 -11.99
C ARG A 346 -17.80 -1.88 -11.48
N ARG A 347 -16.79 -1.84 -12.33
CA ARG A 347 -15.53 -1.16 -12.06
C ARG A 347 -15.36 -0.01 -13.03
N VAL A 348 -15.07 1.16 -12.50
CA VAL A 348 -14.95 2.43 -13.24
C VAL A 348 -13.52 2.91 -13.15
N TRP A 349 -12.94 3.27 -14.30
CA TRP A 349 -11.63 3.89 -14.42
C TRP A 349 -11.77 5.29 -15.00
N GLN A 350 -11.71 6.28 -14.12
CA GLN A 350 -11.69 7.68 -14.53
C GLN A 350 -10.26 8.06 -14.88
N PRO A 351 -9.95 8.39 -16.15
CA PRO A 351 -8.62 8.79 -16.54
C PRO A 351 -8.28 10.15 -15.92
N ILE A 352 -7.09 10.24 -15.34
CA ILE A 352 -6.58 11.47 -14.75
C ILE A 352 -5.23 11.89 -15.34
N ALA A 353 -4.45 10.97 -15.92
CA ALA A 353 -3.18 11.30 -16.59
C ALA A 353 -2.83 10.26 -17.65
N ILE A 354 -2.05 10.65 -18.66
CA ILE A 354 -1.50 9.76 -19.68
C ILE A 354 0.01 9.95 -19.71
N ASN A 355 0.77 8.89 -19.45
CA ASN A 355 2.23 8.89 -19.34
C ASN A 355 2.82 7.76 -20.19
N GLY A 356 3.05 8.03 -21.48
CA GLY A 356 3.52 7.02 -22.42
C GLY A 356 2.49 5.90 -22.60
N LYS A 357 2.85 4.67 -22.19
CA LYS A 357 1.95 3.50 -22.22
C LYS A 357 1.05 3.37 -20.99
N ALA A 358 1.25 4.20 -19.97
CA ALA A 358 0.49 4.13 -18.74
C ALA A 358 -0.62 5.18 -18.74
N ILE A 359 -1.82 4.78 -18.32
CA ILE A 359 -2.94 5.69 -18.04
C ILE A 359 -3.15 5.68 -16.53
N GLY A 360 -2.91 6.83 -15.90
CA GLY A 360 -3.23 7.07 -14.49
C GLY A 360 -4.73 7.25 -14.33
N VAL A 361 -5.32 6.60 -13.34
CA VAL A 361 -6.77 6.59 -13.12
C VAL A 361 -7.14 6.78 -11.65
N LEU A 362 -8.35 7.27 -11.43
CA LEU A 362 -9.12 6.96 -10.24
C LEU A 362 -9.97 5.71 -10.53
N GLU A 363 -9.67 4.63 -9.81
CA GLU A 363 -10.37 3.33 -9.92
C GLU A 363 -11.33 3.17 -8.74
N ALA A 364 -12.55 2.72 -9.02
CA ALA A 364 -13.48 2.22 -8.00
C ALA A 364 -14.21 0.97 -8.51
N GLU A 365 -14.63 0.09 -7.60
CA GLU A 365 -15.48 -1.07 -7.93
C GLU A 365 -16.65 -1.16 -6.95
N THR A 366 -17.86 -1.21 -7.50
CA THR A 366 -19.12 -1.29 -6.76
C THR A 366 -19.81 -2.62 -7.05
N TYR A 367 -20.27 -3.28 -5.99
CA TYR A 367 -21.23 -4.37 -6.04
C TYR A 367 -22.65 -3.83 -6.10
N TYR A 368 -23.49 -4.42 -6.95
CA TYR A 368 -24.93 -4.21 -6.97
C TYR A 368 -25.65 -5.52 -6.65
N PHE A 369 -26.56 -5.46 -5.69
CA PHE A 369 -27.38 -6.58 -5.25
C PHE A 369 -28.72 -6.58 -6.00
N ALA A 370 -29.39 -7.74 -6.02
CA ALA A 370 -30.68 -7.90 -6.68
C ALA A 370 -31.80 -7.05 -6.06
N ASP A 371 -31.66 -6.67 -4.79
CA ASP A 371 -32.59 -5.77 -4.08
C ASP A 371 -32.37 -4.28 -4.40
N GLY A 372 -31.42 -3.96 -5.30
CA GLY A 372 -31.07 -2.60 -5.69
C GLY A 372 -30.06 -1.90 -4.78
N SER A 373 -29.65 -2.53 -3.66
CA SER A 373 -28.60 -2.00 -2.80
C SER A 373 -27.21 -2.13 -3.44
N SER A 374 -26.22 -1.39 -2.91
CA SER A 374 -24.86 -1.44 -3.42
C SER A 374 -23.79 -1.24 -2.33
N ILE A 375 -22.60 -1.80 -2.56
CA ILE A 375 -21.44 -1.67 -1.66
C ILE A 375 -20.17 -1.44 -2.50
N ASN A 376 -19.33 -0.49 -2.09
CA ASN A 376 -18.01 -0.31 -2.69
C ASN A 376 -17.05 -1.40 -2.19
N VAL A 377 -16.59 -2.23 -3.12
CA VAL A 377 -15.58 -3.28 -2.85
C VAL A 377 -14.18 -2.72 -2.95
N ILE A 378 -13.99 -1.82 -3.92
CA ILE A 378 -12.79 -1.03 -4.04
C ILE A 378 -13.24 0.41 -3.87
N PRO A 379 -13.00 1.04 -2.71
CA PRO A 379 -13.19 2.47 -2.57
C PRO A 379 -12.27 3.19 -3.56
N GLN A 380 -12.67 4.40 -3.96
CA GLN A 380 -11.96 5.16 -4.97
C GLN A 380 -10.48 5.30 -4.62
N ARG A 381 -9.60 4.89 -5.54
CA ARG A 381 -8.14 4.85 -5.30
C ARG A 381 -7.38 5.22 -6.56
N VAL A 382 -6.15 5.68 -6.39
CA VAL A 382 -5.23 5.93 -7.51
C VAL A 382 -4.63 4.60 -7.98
N ASN A 383 -4.67 4.36 -9.29
CA ASN A 383 -3.95 3.28 -9.97
C ASN A 383 -3.36 3.82 -11.29
N ALA A 384 -2.51 3.03 -11.93
CA ALA A 384 -2.17 3.21 -13.33
C ALA A 384 -2.37 1.90 -14.07
N TYR A 385 -2.77 1.97 -15.34
CA TYR A 385 -2.91 0.82 -16.22
C TYR A 385 -1.92 0.91 -17.36
N ILE A 386 -1.14 -0.15 -17.55
CA ILE A 386 -0.05 -0.22 -18.55
C ILE A 386 -0.56 -0.98 -19.77
N ASP A 387 -0.45 -0.38 -20.97
CA ASP A 387 -0.80 -1.02 -22.24
C ASP A 387 0.24 -2.09 -22.63
N GLU A 388 -0.14 -3.36 -22.44
CA GLU A 388 0.63 -4.55 -22.81
C GLU A 388 0.37 -4.99 -24.26
N GLY A 389 -0.43 -4.23 -25.01
CA GLY A 389 -0.70 -4.44 -26.42
C GLY A 389 -2.13 -4.93 -26.70
N LYS A 390 -2.32 -5.48 -27.90
CA LYS A 390 -3.64 -5.88 -28.40
C LYS A 390 -4.20 -7.06 -27.59
N ALA A 391 -5.43 -6.94 -27.11
CA ALA A 391 -6.16 -8.09 -26.58
C ALA A 391 -6.82 -8.86 -27.72
N VAL A 392 -6.55 -10.15 -27.78
CA VAL A 392 -7.14 -11.08 -28.75
C VAL A 392 -7.90 -12.15 -27.99
N LYS A 393 -9.17 -12.32 -28.34
CA LYS A 393 -10.02 -13.35 -27.74
C LYS A 393 -9.45 -14.72 -28.10
N PRO A 394 -9.21 -15.61 -27.12
CA PRO A 394 -8.77 -16.97 -27.41
C PRO A 394 -9.77 -17.66 -28.35
N ALA A 395 -9.27 -18.36 -29.37
CA ALA A 395 -10.15 -19.09 -30.27
C ALA A 395 -10.95 -20.15 -29.48
N ALA A 396 -12.24 -20.32 -29.79
CA ALA A 396 -13.10 -21.27 -29.08
C ALA A 396 -12.54 -22.71 -29.04
N ALA A 397 -11.77 -23.10 -30.07
CA ALA A 397 -11.06 -24.37 -30.12
C ALA A 397 -9.92 -24.49 -29.10
N GLN A 398 -9.17 -23.40 -28.83
CA GLN A 398 -8.11 -23.38 -27.81
C GLN A 398 -8.69 -23.47 -26.40
N VAL A 399 -9.80 -22.78 -26.12
CA VAL A 399 -10.49 -22.84 -24.82
C VAL A 399 -11.00 -24.26 -24.54
N ARG A 400 -11.61 -24.92 -25.54
CA ARG A 400 -12.04 -26.33 -25.42
C ARG A 400 -10.88 -27.29 -25.19
N ARG A 401 -9.72 -27.04 -25.82
CA ARG A 401 -8.52 -27.88 -25.66
C ARG A 401 -7.89 -27.72 -24.28
N ALA A 402 -7.82 -26.50 -23.76
CA ALA A 402 -7.33 -26.20 -22.41
C ALA A 402 -8.25 -26.80 -21.33
N ALA A 403 -9.58 -26.67 -21.48
CA ALA A 403 -10.55 -27.28 -20.58
C ALA A 403 -10.45 -28.83 -20.60
N ALA A 404 -10.27 -29.43 -21.77
CA ALA A 404 -10.09 -30.88 -21.91
C ALA A 404 -8.75 -31.39 -21.33
N GLN A 405 -7.69 -30.58 -21.39
CA GLN A 405 -6.40 -30.90 -20.76
C GLN A 405 -6.47 -30.79 -19.24
N SER A 406 -7.09 -29.74 -18.71
CA SER A 406 -7.28 -29.54 -17.26
C SER A 406 -8.16 -30.63 -16.63
N ALA A 407 -9.19 -31.12 -17.36
CA ALA A 407 -10.03 -32.23 -16.92
C ALA A 407 -9.33 -33.60 -16.99
N ARG A 408 -8.33 -33.76 -17.87
CA ARG A 408 -7.51 -34.97 -17.96
C ARG A 408 -6.44 -35.04 -16.86
N SER A 409 -5.88 -33.90 -16.44
CA SER A 409 -4.94 -33.84 -15.32
C SER A 409 -5.60 -34.00 -13.95
N SER A 410 -6.92 -33.83 -13.84
CA SER A 410 -7.70 -34.03 -12.61
C SER A 410 -8.37 -35.41 -12.51
N SER A 411 -8.16 -36.31 -13.48
CA SER A 411 -8.64 -37.69 -13.37
C SER A 411 -7.65 -38.54 -12.55
N PRO A 412 -8.05 -39.11 -11.39
CA PRO A 412 -7.19 -40.02 -10.66
C PRO A 412 -6.87 -41.22 -11.54
N GLY A 413 -5.58 -41.53 -11.69
CA GLY A 413 -5.12 -42.68 -12.44
C GLY A 413 -5.85 -43.94 -11.97
N ARG A 414 -6.61 -44.57 -12.88
CA ARG A 414 -7.16 -45.90 -12.68
C ARG A 414 -5.98 -46.86 -12.54
N SER A 415 -5.66 -47.23 -11.30
CA SER A 415 -4.82 -48.36 -10.97
C SER A 415 -5.35 -49.60 -11.70
N LEU A 416 -4.58 -50.10 -12.66
CA LEU A 416 -4.78 -51.42 -13.26
C LEU A 416 -3.94 -52.40 -12.45
N SER A 417 -4.57 -53.10 -11.51
CA SER A 417 -4.02 -54.34 -10.96
C SER A 417 -4.49 -55.52 -11.80
N ARG A 418 -3.51 -56.27 -12.31
CA ARG A 418 -3.67 -57.62 -12.87
C ARG A 418 -3.96 -58.63 -11.77
#